data_AF-A0A1I4AXC4-F1
#
_entry.id   AF-A0A1I4AXC4-F1
#
_cell.length_a   1.000
_cell.length_b   1.000
_cell.length_c   1.000
_cell.angle_alpha   90.00
_cell.angle_beta   90.00
_cell.angle_gamma   90.00
#
_symmetry.space_group_name_H-M   'P 1'
#
loop_
_entity.id
_entity.type
_entity.pdbx_description
1 polymer ?
#
loop_
_entity_poly.entity_id
_entity_poly.type
_entity_poly.pdbx_seq_one_letter_code
_entity_poly.pdbx_strand_id
1 'polypeptide(L)'
;MTQSFQPGGRPGRIPTDAMAKVFENVDIGLFDLARAVMQAGQRKISGRTFRNCRIEGPAVMLVLDKVNFDATNFGPNGGDVRNLVLRPAGPTSVVGTIPVEDCQFINCEFFGLGFTGPDQFLDQLLALESK
;
A
#
# COMPACT_ATOMS: atom_id res chain seq x y z
N MET A 1 -4.56 17.79 -20.74
CA MET A 1 -4.42 16.46 -20.13
C MET A 1 -3.96 16.67 -18.70
N THR A 2 -4.71 16.19 -17.71
CA THR A 2 -4.26 16.20 -16.31
C THR A 2 -3.08 15.24 -16.22
N GLN A 3 -1.91 15.76 -15.87
CA GLN A 3 -0.69 14.97 -15.82
C GLN A 3 -0.75 14.01 -14.63
N SER A 4 -0.39 12.75 -14.86
CA SER A 4 -0.23 11.74 -13.80
C SER A 4 0.81 12.19 -12.77
N PHE A 5 0.62 11.84 -11.50
CA PHE A 5 1.62 12.08 -10.44
C PHE A 5 2.76 11.05 -10.44
N GLN A 6 2.63 9.98 -11.22
CA GLN A 6 3.62 8.90 -11.35
C GLN A 6 4.03 8.69 -12.83
N PRO A 7 5.23 8.14 -13.09
CA PRO A 7 5.71 7.88 -14.44
C PRO A 7 5.01 6.64 -15.03
N GLY A 8 3.83 6.86 -15.63
CA GLY A 8 3.13 5.85 -16.42
C GLY A 8 2.26 4.87 -15.60
N GLY A 9 2.00 3.71 -16.21
CA GLY A 9 1.06 2.69 -15.75
C GLY A 9 0.49 1.94 -16.94
N ARG A 10 -0.31 0.89 -16.72
CA ARG A 10 -1.01 0.22 -17.84
C ARG A 10 -1.99 1.20 -18.49
N PRO A 11 -2.11 1.22 -19.83
CA PRO A 11 -3.06 2.10 -20.52
C PRO A 11 -4.48 1.99 -19.94
N GLY A 12 -5.12 3.13 -19.69
CA GLY A 12 -6.45 3.19 -19.07
C GLY A 12 -6.49 3.00 -17.55
N ARG A 13 -5.34 2.76 -16.90
CA ARG A 13 -5.24 2.55 -15.44
C ARG A 13 -4.33 3.57 -14.76
N ILE A 14 -4.10 4.72 -15.40
CA ILE A 14 -3.15 5.73 -14.91
C ILE A 14 -3.87 6.72 -13.98
N PRO A 15 -3.44 6.88 -12.72
CA PRO A 15 -4.04 7.81 -11.79
C PRO A 15 -3.58 9.25 -12.09
N THR A 16 -4.48 10.23 -11.96
CA THR A 16 -4.20 11.63 -12.30
C THR A 16 -4.34 12.60 -11.13
N ASP A 17 -5.04 12.20 -10.06
CA ASP A 17 -5.19 12.98 -8.84
C ASP A 17 -4.64 12.20 -7.65
N ALA A 18 -3.48 12.62 -7.14
CA ALA A 18 -2.86 12.01 -5.96
C ALA A 18 -3.66 12.26 -4.66
N MET A 19 -4.53 13.27 -4.66
CA MET A 19 -5.33 13.66 -3.50
C MET A 19 -6.77 13.12 -3.57
N ALA A 20 -7.09 12.29 -4.55
CA ALA A 20 -8.39 11.66 -4.68
C ALA A 20 -8.78 10.91 -3.39
N LYS A 21 -10.06 10.98 -3.01
CA LYS A 21 -10.58 10.20 -1.87
C LYS A 21 -10.86 8.75 -2.23
N VAL A 22 -11.17 8.51 -3.51
CA VAL A 22 -11.42 7.17 -4.07
C VAL A 22 -10.53 6.99 -5.29
N PHE A 23 -9.80 5.89 -5.31
CA PHE A 23 -9.08 5.39 -6.47
C PHE A 23 -9.80 4.14 -6.97
N GLU A 24 -10.08 4.08 -8.26
CA GLU A 24 -10.84 2.98 -8.84
C GLU A 24 -10.24 2.56 -10.18
N ASN A 25 -9.97 1.26 -10.33
CA ASN A 25 -9.44 0.66 -11.57
C ASN A 25 -8.11 1.24 -12.06
N VAL A 26 -7.24 1.68 -11.14
CA VAL A 26 -5.93 2.27 -11.45
C VAL A 26 -4.77 1.47 -10.88
N ASP A 27 -3.59 1.64 -11.45
CA ASP A 27 -2.33 1.12 -10.95
C ASP A 27 -1.55 2.25 -10.30
N ILE A 28 -1.09 2.05 -9.07
CA ILE A 28 -0.53 3.11 -8.24
C ILE A 28 0.83 2.67 -7.72
N GLY A 29 1.89 3.38 -8.10
CA GLY A 29 3.18 3.29 -7.44
C GLY A 29 3.06 3.88 -6.04
N LEU A 30 3.23 3.05 -5.01
CA LEU A 30 3.03 3.46 -3.61
C LEU A 30 4.00 4.59 -3.24
N PHE A 31 5.25 4.52 -3.71
CA PHE A 31 6.24 5.57 -3.49
C PHE A 31 5.85 6.90 -4.14
N ASP A 32 5.34 6.90 -5.37
CA ASP A 32 4.93 8.13 -6.05
C ASP A 32 3.71 8.77 -5.39
N LEU A 33 2.73 7.96 -4.97
CA LEU A 33 1.62 8.46 -4.17
C LEU A 33 2.11 9.07 -2.86
N ALA A 34 3.01 8.39 -2.13
CA ALA A 34 3.58 8.89 -0.89
C ALA A 34 4.35 10.21 -1.11
N ARG A 35 5.14 10.30 -2.18
CA ARG A 35 5.88 11.51 -2.55
C ARG A 35 4.93 12.67 -2.84
N ALA A 36 3.85 12.45 -3.58
CA ALA A 36 2.85 13.46 -3.87
C ALA A 36 2.10 13.92 -2.61
N VAL A 37 1.71 12.98 -1.73
CA VAL A 37 1.12 13.26 -0.41
C VAL A 37 2.07 14.10 0.46
N MET A 38 3.37 13.77 0.46
CA MET A 38 4.39 14.51 1.19
C MET A 38 4.59 15.93 0.65
N GLN A 39 4.60 16.09 -0.67
CA GLN A 39 4.65 17.41 -1.32
C GLN A 39 3.43 18.26 -0.99
N ALA A 40 2.28 17.63 -0.74
CA ALA A 40 1.06 18.30 -0.24
C ALA A 40 1.08 18.56 1.29
N GLY A 41 2.20 18.31 1.97
CA GLY A 41 2.38 18.60 3.40
C GLY A 41 1.88 17.50 4.35
N GLN A 42 1.42 16.36 3.82
CA GLN A 42 0.95 15.24 4.62
C GLN A 42 2.07 14.22 4.87
N ARG A 43 2.12 13.63 6.07
CA ARG A 43 3.16 12.65 6.42
C ARG A 43 2.77 11.20 6.17
N LYS A 44 1.50 10.94 5.85
CA LYS A 44 0.92 9.61 5.68
C LYS A 44 -0.20 9.61 4.67
N ILE A 45 -0.41 8.48 4.00
CA ILE A 45 -1.55 8.28 3.11
C ILE A 45 -2.76 7.97 4.00
N SER A 46 -3.77 8.84 3.99
CA SER A 46 -4.91 8.67 4.90
C SER A 46 -6.27 9.12 4.38
N GLY A 47 -7.31 8.43 4.86
CA GLY A 47 -8.72 8.69 4.55
C GLY A 47 -9.04 8.40 3.09
N ARG A 48 -8.59 7.25 2.58
CA ARG A 48 -8.65 6.87 1.16
C ARG A 48 -9.33 5.52 0.96
N THR A 49 -9.97 5.32 -0.17
CA THR A 49 -10.48 4.02 -0.60
C THR A 49 -9.91 3.66 -1.96
N PHE A 50 -9.35 2.45 -2.06
CA PHE A 50 -8.79 1.87 -3.28
C PHE A 50 -9.68 0.68 -3.67
N ARG A 51 -10.19 0.69 -4.91
CA ARG A 51 -11.06 -0.37 -5.44
C ARG A 51 -10.52 -0.90 -6.77
N ASN A 52 -10.35 -2.21 -6.87
CA ASN A 52 -9.87 -2.85 -8.11
C ASN A 52 -8.51 -2.28 -8.57
N CYS A 53 -7.72 -1.80 -7.61
CA CYS A 53 -6.43 -1.16 -7.86
C CYS A 53 -5.29 -2.17 -7.75
N ARG A 54 -4.22 -1.92 -8.50
CA ARG A 54 -2.94 -2.55 -8.27
C ARG A 54 -2.03 -1.55 -7.55
N ILE A 55 -1.47 -1.92 -6.42
CA ILE A 55 -0.55 -1.08 -5.66
C ILE A 55 0.85 -1.66 -5.81
N GLU A 56 1.79 -0.84 -6.27
CA GLU A 56 3.10 -1.29 -6.74
C GLU A 56 4.25 -0.72 -5.91
N GLY A 57 5.22 -1.58 -5.64
CA GLY A 57 6.52 -1.21 -5.07
C GLY A 57 7.59 -0.95 -6.14
N PRO A 58 8.88 -0.97 -5.77
CA PRO A 58 9.43 -1.44 -4.50
C PRO A 58 9.12 -0.49 -3.34
N ALA A 59 8.49 -1.00 -2.28
CA ALA A 59 8.16 -0.22 -1.09
C ALA A 59 7.86 -1.11 0.13
N VAL A 60 7.93 -0.52 1.32
CA VAL A 60 7.43 -1.12 2.57
C VAL A 60 6.26 -0.29 3.09
N MET A 61 5.08 -0.90 3.16
CA MET A 61 3.88 -0.28 3.72
C MET A 61 3.87 -0.45 5.24
N LEU A 62 3.85 0.67 5.97
CA LEU A 62 3.54 0.69 7.39
C LEU A 62 2.02 0.84 7.57
N VAL A 63 1.39 -0.25 7.98
CA VAL A 63 -0.05 -0.30 8.25
C VAL A 63 -0.33 0.23 9.65
N LEU A 64 -1.09 1.32 9.74
CA LEU A 64 -1.52 1.96 10.98
C LEU A 64 -3.02 1.74 11.23
N ASP A 65 -3.58 2.48 12.18
CA ASP A 65 -4.98 2.37 12.59
C ASP A 65 -5.98 2.49 11.42
N LYS A 66 -7.07 1.74 11.53
CA LYS A 66 -8.23 1.80 10.62
C LYS A 66 -7.90 1.49 9.14
N VAL A 67 -6.81 0.77 8.89
CA VAL A 67 -6.58 0.17 7.57
C VAL A 67 -7.31 -1.16 7.48
N ASN A 68 -8.04 -1.37 6.39
CA ASN A 68 -8.76 -2.61 6.12
C ASN A 68 -8.42 -3.15 4.73
N PHE A 69 -8.28 -4.47 4.65
CA PHE A 69 -8.01 -5.21 3.42
C PHE A 69 -9.14 -6.20 3.19
N ASP A 70 -9.88 -6.00 2.11
CA ASP A 70 -11.01 -6.84 1.71
C ASP A 70 -10.74 -7.44 0.33
N ALA A 71 -10.93 -8.76 0.21
CA ALA A 71 -10.70 -9.53 -1.01
C ALA A 71 -9.35 -9.21 -1.71
N THR A 72 -8.29 -8.99 -0.94
CA THR A 72 -7.03 -8.44 -1.46
C THR A 72 -5.96 -9.51 -1.63
N ASN A 73 -5.24 -9.45 -2.75
CA ASN A 73 -4.04 -10.25 -3.00
C ASN A 73 -2.80 -9.49 -2.51
N PHE A 74 -2.09 -10.03 -1.53
CA PHE A 74 -0.86 -9.43 -0.98
C PHE A 74 0.39 -9.57 -1.88
N GLY A 75 0.24 -10.27 -3.00
CA GLY A 75 1.25 -10.36 -4.04
C GLY A 75 2.16 -11.58 -3.90
N PRO A 76 3.12 -11.73 -4.84
CA PRO A 76 4.05 -12.84 -4.84
C PRO A 76 4.91 -12.84 -3.57
N ASN A 77 4.85 -13.94 -2.81
CA ASN A 77 5.60 -14.13 -1.58
C ASN A 77 6.82 -15.07 -1.75
N GLY A 78 7.12 -15.50 -2.98
CA GLY A 78 8.22 -16.43 -3.26
C GLY A 78 8.05 -17.82 -2.64
N GLY A 79 6.80 -18.22 -2.35
CA GLY A 79 6.46 -19.50 -1.71
C GLY A 79 6.32 -19.44 -0.19
N ASP A 80 6.61 -18.30 0.44
CA ASP A 80 6.52 -18.14 1.89
C ASP A 80 6.04 -16.74 2.26
N VAL A 81 4.85 -16.65 2.88
CA VAL A 81 4.23 -15.39 3.29
C VAL A 81 5.10 -14.56 4.24
N ARG A 82 6.03 -15.20 4.99
CA ARG A 82 6.98 -14.52 5.86
C ARG A 82 7.90 -13.56 5.10
N ASN A 83 8.11 -13.78 3.80
CA ASN A 83 8.90 -12.88 2.95
C ASN A 83 8.23 -11.51 2.74
N LEU A 84 6.93 -11.39 2.98
CA LEU A 84 6.20 -10.14 2.91
C LEU A 84 6.26 -9.35 4.22
N VAL A 85 6.68 -9.97 5.33
CA VAL A 85 6.65 -9.37 6.67
C VAL A 85 8.02 -8.84 7.07
N LEU A 86 8.07 -7.56 7.43
CA LEU A 86 9.27 -6.88 7.93
C LEU A 86 9.03 -6.38 9.35
N ARG A 87 9.91 -6.76 10.27
CA ARG A 87 9.89 -6.30 11.67
C ARG A 87 11.08 -5.37 11.94
N PRO A 88 10.87 -4.19 12.53
CA PRO A 88 11.98 -3.36 12.98
C PRO A 88 12.71 -4.05 14.15
N ALA A 89 14.03 -3.86 14.24
CA ALA A 89 14.80 -4.32 15.40
C ALA A 89 14.50 -3.50 16.67
N GLY A 90 14.04 -2.25 16.50
CA GLY A 90 13.60 -1.39 17.60
C GLY A 90 12.14 -1.66 17.96
N PRO A 91 11.77 -1.67 19.25
CA PRO A 91 10.43 -2.07 19.69
C PRO A 91 9.35 -0.97 19.53
N THR A 92 9.73 0.28 19.30
CA THR A 92 8.81 1.44 19.39
C THR A 92 8.56 2.18 18.09
N SER A 93 9.40 1.97 17.08
CA SER A 93 9.35 2.78 15.86
C SER A 93 9.95 2.05 14.67
N VAL A 94 9.42 2.36 13.49
CA VAL A 94 10.01 1.98 12.21
C VAL A 94 10.31 3.24 11.39
N VAL A 95 11.40 3.22 10.62
CA VAL A 95 11.85 4.34 9.80
C VAL A 95 12.06 3.85 8.37
N GLY A 96 11.78 4.72 7.39
CA GLY A 96 11.98 4.42 5.97
C GLY A 96 10.81 3.68 5.30
N THR A 97 9.65 3.64 5.95
CA THR A 97 8.43 3.01 5.45
C THR A 97 7.39 4.05 5.02
N ILE A 98 6.38 3.63 4.27
CA ILE A 98 5.28 4.48 3.82
C ILE A 98 4.08 4.27 4.76
N PRO A 99 3.77 5.22 5.66
CA PRO A 99 2.66 5.09 6.58
C PRO A 99 1.30 5.25 5.87
N VAL A 100 0.42 4.30 6.14
CA VAL A 100 -0.97 4.27 5.65
C VAL A 100 -1.90 4.14 6.85
N GLU A 101 -2.91 5.01 6.95
CA GLU A 101 -3.87 5.04 8.07
C GLU A 101 -5.27 5.35 7.54
N ASP A 102 -6.32 4.79 8.12
CA ASP A 102 -7.70 5.09 7.73
C ASP A 102 -7.93 4.90 6.21
N CYS A 103 -7.46 3.76 5.70
CA CYS A 103 -7.55 3.41 4.29
C CYS A 103 -8.28 2.08 4.08
N GLN A 104 -8.99 1.98 2.96
CA GLN A 104 -9.72 0.78 2.56
C GLN A 104 -9.15 0.25 1.26
N PHE A 105 -8.69 -1.01 1.23
CA PHE A 105 -8.24 -1.70 0.03
C PHE A 105 -9.24 -2.80 -0.29
N ILE A 106 -9.95 -2.68 -1.41
CA ILE A 106 -11.06 -3.56 -1.77
C ILE A 106 -10.78 -4.17 -3.14
N ASN A 107 -10.70 -5.49 -3.19
CA ASN A 107 -10.37 -6.24 -4.41
C ASN A 107 -9.07 -5.72 -5.06
N CYS A 108 -8.07 -5.42 -4.24
CA CYS A 108 -6.79 -4.90 -4.68
C CYS A 108 -5.77 -6.02 -4.91
N GLU A 109 -4.73 -5.70 -5.67
CA GLU A 109 -3.53 -6.52 -5.80
C GLU A 109 -2.32 -5.70 -5.38
N PHE A 110 -1.48 -6.26 -4.50
CA PHE A 110 -0.18 -5.71 -4.16
C PHE A 110 0.91 -6.39 -4.97
N PHE A 111 1.93 -5.64 -5.40
CA PHE A 111 3.06 -6.19 -6.17
C PHE A 111 4.39 -5.55 -5.81
N GLY A 112 5.34 -6.35 -5.32
CA GLY A 112 6.66 -5.87 -4.91
C GLY A 112 6.63 -5.05 -3.61
N LEU A 113 5.68 -5.32 -2.72
CA LEU A 113 5.58 -4.67 -1.41
C LEU A 113 5.98 -5.61 -0.28
N GLY A 114 6.67 -5.05 0.71
CA GLY A 114 6.73 -5.60 2.06
C GLY A 114 5.76 -4.85 2.99
N PHE A 115 5.42 -5.47 4.11
CA PHE A 115 4.48 -4.96 5.10
C PHE A 115 5.10 -4.95 6.49
N THR A 116 4.83 -3.88 7.23
CA THR A 116 5.15 -3.74 8.64
C THR A 116 3.98 -3.06 9.35
N GLY A 117 3.92 -3.14 10.67
CA GLY A 117 2.81 -2.61 11.46
C GLY A 117 2.72 -3.27 12.84
N PRO A 118 1.61 -3.06 13.56
CA PRO A 118 1.34 -3.74 14.83
C PRO A 118 1.42 -5.26 14.70
N ASP A 119 1.90 -5.95 15.74
CA ASP A 119 2.08 -7.41 15.73
C ASP A 119 0.79 -8.15 15.35
N GLN A 120 -0.36 -7.68 15.83
CA GLN A 120 -1.66 -8.26 15.46
C GLN A 120 -1.90 -8.29 13.94
N PHE A 121 -1.54 -7.22 13.22
CA PHE A 121 -1.68 -7.18 11.77
C PHE A 121 -0.68 -8.14 11.10
N LEU A 122 0.57 -8.17 11.57
CA LEU A 122 1.59 -9.07 11.02
C LEU A 122 1.22 -10.54 11.23
N ASP A 123 0.68 -10.89 12.39
CA ASP A 123 0.25 -12.24 12.70
C ASP A 123 -0.96 -12.67 11.85
N GLN A 124 -1.89 -11.75 11.57
CA GLN A 124 -2.98 -11.99 10.61
C GLN A 124 -2.44 -12.24 9.21
N LEU A 125 -1.45 -11.46 8.76
CA LEU A 125 -0.84 -11.65 7.45
C LEU A 125 -0.11 -13.01 7.37
N LEU A 126 0.58 -13.40 8.43
CA LEU A 126 1.28 -14.69 8.52
C LEU A 126 0.33 -15.90 8.59
N ALA A 127 -0.89 -15.70 9.05
CA ALA A 127 -1.92 -16.73 9.07
C ALA A 127 -2.59 -16.94 7.70
N LEU A 128 -2.29 -16.11 6.69
CA LEU A 128 -2.76 -16.35 5.33
C LEU A 128 -2.10 -17.60 4.77
N GLU A 129 -2.92 -18.57 4.39
CA GLU A 129 -2.45 -19.77 3.69
C GLU A 129 -1.98 -19.39 2.28
N SER A 130 -0.72 -19.68 1.98
CA SER A 130 -0.26 -19.76 0.59
C SER A 130 -0.96 -20.95 -0.05
N LYS A 131 -2.04 -20.73 -0.80
CA LYS A 131 -2.60 -21.75 -1.68
C LYS A 131 -1.73 -21.95 -2.92
#